data_AF-A2HXR3-F1
#
_entry.id   AF-A2HXR3-F1
#
_cell.length_a   1.000
_cell.length_b   1.000
_cell.length_c   1.000
_cell.angle_alpha   90.00
_cell.angle_beta   90.00
_cell.angle_gamma   90.00
#
_symmetry.space_group_name_H-M   'P 1'
#
loop_
_entity.id
_entity.type
_entity.pdbx_description
1 polymer ?
#
loop_
_entity_poly.entity_id
_entity_poly.type
_entity_poly.pdbx_seq_one_letter_code
_entity_poly.pdbx_strand_id
1 'polypeptide(L)'
;MKNIDSIKGCRIDENHFDLEKYSTFYCKQDVRILREGFVKFRNDLLKEFDLNVYDYVSICSIANKLFENRVYFPNGNLYDLSNKPREFISRCIQGGRCMLSDNMKQKSKKKLIADFDTVSLYPSAIARLYTLEGIPKVLKDEMLSTEYLMRHLFDDDQKEPIGEKFMSGFFVLIKITEIGIPRHFHLIVCDSELNPELNVPRSSNTCCLMHVDHITLQDLIKYQGVKCEVLQGYYYDGNRDMRIRDEVKKLFELRLKYKKEGNPLQEIIKLILNS
;
A
#
# COMPACT_ATOMS: atom_id res chain seq x y z
N MET A 1 -1.47 -10.18 -41.66
CA MET A 1 -1.32 -11.49 -42.34
C MET A 1 0.08 -12.12 -42.25
N LYS A 2 1.15 -11.39 -41.87
CA LYS A 2 2.52 -11.96 -41.73
C LYS A 2 2.64 -13.24 -40.88
N ASN A 3 1.74 -13.45 -39.92
CA ASN A 3 1.81 -14.59 -39.00
C ASN A 3 1.30 -15.91 -39.60
N ILE A 4 0.45 -15.88 -40.63
CA ILE A 4 -0.01 -17.11 -41.29
C ILE A 4 1.14 -17.69 -42.10
N ASP A 5 1.92 -16.82 -42.75
CA ASP A 5 3.05 -17.20 -43.60
C ASP A 5 4.26 -17.71 -42.80
N SER A 6 4.37 -17.37 -41.51
CA SER A 6 5.45 -17.87 -40.64
C SER A 6 5.18 -19.28 -40.10
N ILE A 7 3.96 -19.80 -40.24
CA ILE A 7 3.57 -21.14 -39.78
C ILE A 7 3.58 -22.08 -40.98
N LYS A 8 4.53 -23.03 -40.98
CA LYS A 8 4.73 -23.97 -42.09
C LYS A 8 3.44 -24.72 -42.43
N GLY A 9 2.99 -24.57 -43.69
CA GLY A 9 1.80 -25.24 -44.22
C GLY A 9 0.46 -24.71 -43.70
N CYS A 10 0.47 -23.51 -43.10
CA CYS A 10 -0.75 -22.84 -42.61
C CYS A 10 -1.47 -22.07 -43.71
N ARG A 11 -0.77 -21.38 -44.62
CA ARG A 11 -1.41 -20.79 -45.81
C ARG A 11 -1.79 -21.90 -46.78
N ILE A 12 -3.05 -21.88 -47.24
CA ILE A 12 -3.54 -22.78 -48.29
C ILE A 12 -3.50 -22.05 -49.63
N ASP A 13 -4.04 -20.83 -49.70
CA ASP A 13 -4.00 -19.95 -50.88
C ASP A 13 -4.05 -18.46 -50.48
N GLU A 14 -4.38 -17.55 -51.42
CA GLU A 14 -4.46 -16.11 -51.17
C GLU A 14 -5.55 -15.74 -50.13
N ASN A 15 -6.68 -16.46 -50.14
CA ASN A 15 -7.88 -16.16 -49.36
C ASN A 15 -8.16 -17.15 -48.22
N HIS A 16 -7.48 -18.30 -48.19
CA HIS A 16 -7.70 -19.37 -47.22
C HIS A 16 -6.44 -19.77 -46.45
N PHE A 17 -6.64 -20.17 -45.19
CA PHE A 17 -5.61 -20.75 -44.34
C PHE A 17 -6.18 -21.88 -43.49
N ASP A 18 -5.30 -22.74 -43.01
CA ASP A 18 -5.60 -23.87 -42.13
C ASP A 18 -5.76 -23.38 -40.68
N LEU A 19 -7.02 -23.28 -40.24
CA LEU A 19 -7.36 -22.81 -38.89
C LEU A 19 -6.82 -23.74 -37.80
N GLU A 20 -6.80 -25.05 -38.03
CA GLU A 20 -6.35 -26.04 -37.05
C GLU A 20 -4.85 -25.90 -36.81
N LYS A 21 -4.05 -25.79 -37.87
CA LYS A 21 -2.61 -25.55 -37.76
C LYS A 21 -2.30 -24.20 -37.12
N TYR A 22 -3.01 -23.15 -37.50
CA TYR A 22 -2.87 -21.83 -36.90
C TYR A 22 -3.12 -21.89 -35.39
N SER A 23 -4.28 -22.44 -35.00
CA SER A 23 -4.70 -22.54 -33.61
C SER A 23 -3.75 -23.41 -32.78
N THR A 24 -3.33 -24.55 -33.32
CA THR A 24 -2.36 -25.46 -32.68
C THR A 24 -1.02 -24.78 -32.46
N PHE A 25 -0.54 -24.00 -33.43
CA PHE A 25 0.70 -23.26 -33.28
C PHE A 25 0.60 -22.26 -32.11
N TYR A 26 -0.44 -21.42 -32.08
CA TYR A 26 -0.61 -20.41 -31.02
C TYR A 26 -0.84 -21.04 -29.64
N CYS A 27 -1.63 -22.12 -29.54
CA CYS A 27 -1.77 -22.85 -28.28
C CYS A 27 -0.43 -23.38 -27.75
N LYS A 28 0.44 -23.89 -28.64
CA LYS A 28 1.80 -24.30 -28.27
C LYS A 28 2.67 -23.11 -27.86
N GLN A 29 2.53 -21.95 -28.53
CA GLN A 29 3.26 -20.74 -28.16
C GLN A 29 2.86 -20.23 -26.79
N ASP A 30 1.57 -20.18 -26.47
CA ASP A 30 1.08 -19.68 -25.18
C ASP A 30 1.64 -20.49 -24.02
N VAL A 31 1.57 -21.83 -24.10
CA VAL A 31 2.12 -22.74 -23.07
C VAL A 31 3.65 -22.64 -23.01
N ARG A 32 4.33 -22.53 -24.16
CA ARG A 32 5.79 -22.40 -24.22
C ARG A 32 6.26 -21.11 -23.57
N ILE A 33 5.69 -19.97 -23.96
CA ILE A 33 6.05 -18.65 -23.44
C ILE A 33 5.78 -18.58 -21.95
N LEU A 34 4.64 -19.10 -21.49
CA LEU A 34 4.33 -19.19 -20.06
C LEU A 34 5.39 -20.00 -19.31
N ARG A 35 5.74 -21.20 -19.80
CA ARG A 35 6.76 -22.06 -19.18
C ARG A 35 8.13 -21.38 -19.14
N GLU A 36 8.59 -20.84 -20.27
CA GLU A 36 9.90 -20.19 -20.38
C GLU A 36 9.97 -18.94 -19.48
N GLY A 37 8.92 -18.11 -19.49
CA GLY A 37 8.82 -16.93 -18.61
C GLY A 37 8.79 -17.30 -17.14
N PHE A 38 8.02 -18.33 -16.77
CA PHE A 38 7.94 -18.79 -15.37
C PHE A 38 9.25 -19.39 -14.86
N VAL A 39 9.94 -20.20 -15.67
CA VAL A 39 11.25 -20.76 -15.32
C VAL A 39 12.28 -19.64 -15.13
N LYS A 40 12.27 -18.63 -16.00
CA LYS A 40 13.13 -17.44 -15.83
C LYS A 40 12.80 -16.69 -14.54
N PHE A 41 11.52 -16.39 -14.30
CA PHE A 41 11.05 -15.73 -13.09
C PHE A 41 11.49 -16.46 -11.82
N ARG A 42 11.33 -17.79 -11.79
CA ARG A 42 11.79 -18.64 -10.69
C ARG A 42 13.30 -18.56 -10.48
N ASN A 43 14.09 -18.72 -11.55
CA ASN A 43 15.54 -18.74 -11.44
C ASN A 43 16.09 -17.38 -11.00
N ASP A 44 15.50 -16.28 -11.48
CA ASP A 44 15.89 -14.93 -11.07
C ASP A 44 15.60 -14.69 -9.58
N LEU A 45 14.41 -15.06 -9.09
CA LEU A 45 14.04 -14.93 -7.67
C LEU A 45 14.85 -15.84 -6.74
N LEU A 46 15.08 -17.09 -7.16
CA LEU A 46 15.90 -18.03 -6.39
C LEU A 46 17.34 -17.51 -6.27
N LYS A 47 17.90 -16.94 -7.35
CA LYS A 47 19.25 -16.39 -7.35
C LYS A 47 19.36 -15.12 -6.49
N GLU A 48 18.41 -14.20 -6.60
CA GLU A 48 18.51 -12.87 -6.00
C GLU A 48 18.02 -12.82 -4.55
N PHE A 49 17.02 -13.64 -4.22
CA PHE A 49 16.34 -13.59 -2.92
C PHE A 49 16.36 -14.91 -2.15
N ASP A 50 16.90 -15.99 -2.74
CA ASP A 50 16.85 -17.34 -2.19
C ASP A 50 15.42 -17.82 -1.90
N LEU A 51 14.47 -17.41 -2.76
CA LEU A 51 13.06 -17.79 -2.68
C LEU A 51 12.67 -18.60 -3.92
N ASN A 52 12.19 -19.83 -3.69
CA ASN A 52 11.68 -20.67 -4.75
C ASN A 52 10.20 -20.38 -5.01
N VAL A 53 9.89 -19.88 -6.20
CA VAL A 53 8.52 -19.49 -6.60
C VAL A 53 7.50 -20.61 -6.45
N TYR A 54 7.90 -21.88 -6.58
CA TYR A 54 6.97 -23.01 -6.42
C TYR A 54 6.37 -23.13 -5.01
N ASP A 55 7.00 -22.51 -4.01
CA ASP A 55 6.53 -22.56 -2.63
C ASP A 55 5.45 -21.50 -2.33
N TYR A 56 5.10 -20.68 -3.34
CA TYR A 56 4.20 -19.53 -3.18
C TYR A 56 3.16 -19.47 -4.30
N VAL A 57 1.94 -19.11 -3.92
CA VAL A 57 0.81 -18.99 -4.87
C VAL A 57 0.77 -17.64 -5.59
N SER A 58 1.47 -16.62 -5.09
CA SER A 58 1.40 -15.26 -5.63
C SER A 58 2.66 -14.44 -5.35
N ILE A 59 2.83 -13.33 -6.09
CA ILE A 59 3.90 -12.36 -5.84
C ILE A 59 3.77 -11.68 -4.47
N CYS A 60 2.55 -11.47 -3.98
CA CYS A 60 2.30 -10.94 -2.64
C CYS A 60 2.81 -11.91 -1.56
N SER A 61 2.62 -13.22 -1.74
CA SER A 61 3.15 -14.24 -0.82
C SER A 61 4.69 -14.25 -0.82
N ILE A 62 5.32 -14.06 -1.98
CA ILE A 62 6.78 -13.96 -2.11
C ILE A 62 7.29 -12.69 -1.43
N ALA A 63 6.65 -11.54 -1.71
CA ALA A 63 7.00 -10.26 -1.11
C ALA A 63 6.88 -10.32 0.42
N ASN A 64 5.73 -10.79 0.93
CA ASN A 64 5.52 -10.98 2.35
C ASN A 64 6.59 -11.88 2.96
N LYS A 65 6.93 -13.01 2.31
CA LYS A 65 7.98 -13.89 2.84
C LYS A 65 9.37 -13.25 2.87
N LEU A 66 9.68 -12.44 1.86
CA LEU A 66 10.92 -11.68 1.81
C LEU A 66 11.02 -10.71 3.00
N PHE A 67 9.94 -9.96 3.27
CA PHE A 67 9.87 -9.02 4.38
C PHE A 67 9.80 -9.72 5.75
N GLU A 68 9.12 -10.85 5.87
CA GLU A 68 9.17 -11.72 7.05
C GLU A 68 10.62 -12.06 7.41
N ASN A 69 11.37 -12.60 6.45
CA ASN A 69 12.72 -13.08 6.69
C ASN A 69 13.71 -11.93 6.99
N ARG A 70 13.55 -10.77 6.34
CA ARG A 70 14.53 -9.66 6.38
C ARG A 70 14.18 -8.55 7.36
N VAL A 71 12.91 -8.39 7.69
CA VAL A 71 12.40 -7.27 8.49
C VAL A 71 11.68 -7.79 9.73
N TYR A 72 10.63 -8.60 9.57
CA TYR A 72 9.72 -8.87 10.68
C TYR A 72 10.27 -9.89 11.69
N PHE A 73 10.71 -11.07 11.25
CA PHE A 73 11.24 -12.09 12.16
C PHE A 73 12.54 -11.69 12.86
N PRO A 74 13.49 -10.99 12.21
CA PRO A 74 14.68 -10.50 12.90
C PRO A 74 14.37 -9.55 14.07
N ASN A 75 13.19 -8.91 14.09
CA ASN A 75 12.82 -8.02 15.20
C ASN A 75 12.59 -8.78 16.51
N GLY A 76 11.88 -9.91 16.44
CA GLY A 76 11.57 -10.73 17.60
C GLY A 76 10.49 -10.17 18.54
N ASN A 77 10.01 -8.94 18.30
CA ASN A 77 9.01 -8.27 19.13
C ASN A 77 7.83 -7.71 18.30
N LEU A 78 7.64 -8.21 17.09
CA LEU A 78 6.45 -7.99 16.27
C LEU A 78 5.53 -9.21 16.38
N TYR A 79 4.23 -8.97 16.48
CA TYR A 79 3.23 -10.00 16.70
C TYR A 79 2.10 -9.91 15.68
N ASP A 80 1.59 -11.08 15.27
CA ASP A 80 0.40 -11.14 14.43
C ASP A 80 -0.84 -10.67 15.20
N LEU A 81 -1.62 -9.81 14.56
CA LEU A 81 -2.90 -9.36 15.09
C LEU A 81 -4.00 -10.38 14.77
N SER A 82 -4.81 -10.72 15.77
CA SER A 82 -5.98 -11.61 15.61
C SER A 82 -7.26 -10.98 16.17
N ASN A 83 -8.41 -11.51 15.77
CA ASN A 83 -9.74 -11.17 16.31
C ASN A 83 -10.06 -9.66 16.33
N LYS A 84 -10.55 -9.15 17.46
CA LYS A 84 -11.08 -7.78 17.60
C LYS A 84 -10.02 -6.69 17.35
N PRO A 85 -8.79 -6.76 17.90
CA PRO A 85 -7.76 -5.79 17.56
C PRO A 85 -7.44 -5.76 16.06
N ARG A 86 -7.33 -6.92 15.41
CA ARG A 86 -7.10 -7.03 13.96
C ARG A 86 -8.21 -6.36 13.17
N GLU A 87 -9.47 -6.66 13.49
CA GLU A 87 -10.62 -6.07 12.82
C GLU A 87 -10.64 -4.54 13.00
N PHE A 88 -10.46 -4.06 14.24
CA PHE A 88 -10.47 -2.63 14.54
C PHE A 88 -9.36 -1.88 13.79
N ILE A 89 -8.12 -2.34 13.90
CA ILE A 89 -6.96 -1.70 13.25
C ILE A 89 -7.10 -1.75 11.74
N SER A 90 -7.67 -2.81 11.16
CA SER A 90 -7.89 -2.90 9.71
C SER A 90 -8.85 -1.82 9.19
N ARG A 91 -9.78 -1.32 10.01
CA ARG A 91 -10.71 -0.22 9.63
C ARG A 91 -10.00 1.13 9.52
N CYS A 92 -8.84 1.30 10.16
CA CYS A 92 -8.00 2.49 10.00
C CYS A 92 -7.27 2.52 8.65
N ILE A 93 -7.18 1.39 7.96
CA ILE A 93 -6.46 1.29 6.67
C ILE A 93 -7.37 1.82 5.56
N GLN A 94 -6.91 2.85 4.86
CA GLN A 94 -7.59 3.43 3.70
C GLN A 94 -6.76 3.25 2.44
N GLY A 95 -7.45 3.04 1.31
CA GLY A 95 -6.80 2.95 0.00
C GLY A 95 -6.36 4.32 -0.54
N GLY A 96 -5.83 4.31 -1.78
CA GLY A 96 -5.47 5.54 -2.47
C GLY A 96 -6.68 6.46 -2.70
N ARG A 97 -6.47 7.78 -2.55
CA ARG A 97 -7.51 8.77 -2.83
C ARG A 97 -7.58 9.04 -4.33
N CYS A 98 -8.70 8.66 -4.96
CA CYS A 98 -9.00 8.98 -6.36
C CYS A 98 -10.12 10.02 -6.41
N MET A 99 -9.77 11.29 -6.62
CA MET A 99 -10.75 12.37 -6.60
C MET A 99 -10.36 13.54 -7.51
N LEU A 100 -11.36 14.33 -7.88
CA LEU A 100 -11.19 15.66 -8.49
C LEU A 100 -11.36 16.73 -7.42
N SER A 101 -10.86 17.94 -7.69
CA SER A 101 -11.16 19.12 -6.85
C SER A 101 -12.66 19.20 -6.61
N ASP A 102 -13.06 19.28 -5.35
CA ASP A 102 -14.44 19.41 -4.88
C ASP A 102 -15.36 18.25 -5.34
N ASN A 103 -14.78 17.11 -5.73
CA ASN A 103 -15.49 16.01 -6.38
C ASN A 103 -16.28 16.43 -7.64
N MET A 104 -15.87 17.51 -8.30
CA MET A 104 -16.56 18.04 -9.47
C MET A 104 -15.84 17.68 -10.78
N LYS A 105 -16.62 17.32 -11.80
CA LYS A 105 -16.10 17.04 -13.15
C LYS A 105 -15.47 18.29 -13.75
N GLN A 106 -14.21 18.18 -14.14
CA GLN A 106 -13.47 19.28 -14.76
C GLN A 106 -13.45 19.16 -16.29
N LYS A 107 -13.46 20.30 -16.99
CA LYS A 107 -13.29 20.39 -18.45
C LYS A 107 -12.33 21.53 -18.76
N SER A 108 -11.17 21.22 -19.34
CA SER A 108 -10.25 22.25 -19.85
C SER A 108 -10.40 22.40 -21.35
N LYS A 109 -10.83 23.58 -21.83
CA LYS A 109 -10.93 23.89 -23.28
C LYS A 109 -9.75 24.71 -23.80
N LYS A 110 -9.00 25.37 -22.92
CA LYS A 110 -7.97 26.36 -23.30
C LYS A 110 -6.63 26.18 -22.57
N LYS A 111 -6.59 25.42 -21.48
CA LYS A 111 -5.36 25.21 -20.69
C LYS A 111 -4.78 23.84 -21.01
N LEU A 112 -3.47 23.79 -21.22
CA LEU A 112 -2.71 22.55 -21.25
C LEU A 112 -2.75 21.89 -19.86
N ILE A 113 -2.87 20.57 -19.83
CA ILE A 113 -2.85 19.78 -18.60
C ILE A 113 -1.44 19.20 -18.47
N ALA A 114 -0.82 19.38 -17.32
CA ALA A 114 0.41 18.70 -16.94
C ALA A 114 0.08 17.58 -15.96
N ASP A 115 0.61 16.40 -16.22
CA ASP A 115 0.49 15.23 -15.34
C ASP A 115 1.77 15.08 -14.51
N PHE A 116 1.61 14.78 -13.23
CA PHE A 116 2.68 14.56 -12.27
C PHE A 116 2.46 13.21 -11.61
N ASP A 117 3.27 12.22 -12.00
CA ASP A 117 3.29 10.91 -11.37
C ASP A 117 4.54 10.74 -10.50
N THR A 118 4.34 10.24 -9.28
CA THR A 118 5.44 10.04 -8.32
C THR A 118 6.07 8.68 -8.51
N VAL A 119 7.40 8.64 -8.63
CA VAL A 119 8.14 7.39 -8.78
C VAL A 119 8.04 6.56 -7.49
N SER A 120 7.36 5.40 -7.58
CA SER A 120 7.28 4.40 -6.49
C SER A 120 6.71 4.98 -5.19
N LEU A 121 5.52 5.57 -5.27
CA LEU A 121 4.89 6.29 -4.16
C LEU A 121 4.80 5.46 -2.86
N TYR A 122 4.31 4.22 -2.90
CA TYR A 122 4.22 3.36 -1.71
C TYR A 122 5.59 3.02 -1.11
N PRO A 123 6.58 2.51 -1.88
CA PRO A 123 7.95 2.35 -1.37
C PRO A 123 8.54 3.62 -0.77
N SER A 124 8.31 4.76 -1.42
CA SER A 124 8.77 6.08 -0.95
C SER A 124 8.15 6.43 0.41
N ALA A 125 6.86 6.14 0.61
CA ALA A 125 6.19 6.30 1.89
C ALA A 125 6.74 5.33 2.94
N ILE A 126 6.86 4.04 2.63
CA ILE A 126 7.38 3.02 3.55
C ILE A 126 8.81 3.35 4.01
N ALA A 127 9.63 3.94 3.14
CA ALA A 127 10.97 4.42 3.49
C ALA A 127 11.01 5.52 4.57
N ARG A 128 9.85 6.06 4.97
CA ARG A 128 9.64 7.02 6.06
C ARG A 128 8.76 6.45 7.19
N LEU A 129 8.20 5.26 7.02
CA LEU A 129 7.36 4.59 8.01
C LEU A 129 8.17 3.63 8.89
N TYR A 130 7.50 2.93 9.78
CA TYR A 130 8.09 2.00 10.74
C TYR A 130 7.05 0.95 11.12
N THR A 131 7.52 -0.11 11.76
CA THR A 131 6.68 -1.11 12.42
C THR A 131 6.62 -0.85 13.92
N LEU A 132 5.48 -1.13 14.55
CA LEU A 132 5.25 -0.91 15.98
C LEU A 132 5.55 -2.21 16.75
N GLU A 133 6.43 -2.14 17.74
CA GLU A 133 6.74 -3.28 18.59
C GLU A 133 5.73 -3.48 19.72
N GLY A 134 5.58 -4.74 20.14
CA GLY A 134 4.72 -5.13 21.24
C GLY A 134 3.28 -5.43 20.82
N ILE A 135 2.40 -5.50 21.82
CA ILE A 135 0.98 -5.85 21.65
C ILE A 135 0.14 -4.59 21.87
N PRO A 136 -0.87 -4.31 21.02
CA PRO A 136 -1.74 -3.15 21.19
C PRO A 136 -2.48 -3.20 22.53
N LYS A 137 -2.50 -2.06 23.23
CA LYS A 137 -3.21 -1.86 24.50
C LYS A 137 -4.45 -1.03 24.27
N VAL A 138 -5.55 -1.36 24.94
CA VAL A 138 -6.80 -0.58 24.88
C VAL A 138 -6.56 0.78 25.54
N LEU A 139 -7.03 1.85 24.90
CA LEU A 139 -7.02 3.19 25.48
C LEU A 139 -7.90 3.23 26.73
N LYS A 140 -7.39 3.92 27.77
CA LYS A 140 -8.15 4.19 28.99
C LYS A 140 -8.90 5.50 28.86
N ASP A 141 -9.89 5.72 29.73
CA ASP A 141 -10.74 6.91 29.72
C ASP A 141 -9.94 8.22 29.77
N GLU A 142 -8.87 8.27 30.57
CA GLU A 142 -8.00 9.45 30.67
C GLU A 142 -7.23 9.76 29.37
N MET A 143 -7.12 8.79 28.47
CA MET A 143 -6.42 8.89 27.19
C MET A 143 -7.34 9.30 26.03
N LEU A 144 -8.66 9.36 26.24
CA LEU A 144 -9.68 9.65 25.22
C LEU A 144 -9.77 11.16 24.90
N SER A 145 -8.62 11.80 24.65
CA SER A 145 -8.57 13.16 24.12
C SER A 145 -7.47 13.31 23.09
N THR A 146 -7.72 14.15 22.09
CA THR A 146 -6.75 14.44 21.03
C THR A 146 -5.47 15.04 21.63
N GLU A 147 -5.61 15.93 22.60
CA GLU A 147 -4.51 16.58 23.30
C GLU A 147 -3.63 15.56 24.04
N TYR A 148 -4.24 14.59 24.73
CA TYR A 148 -3.49 13.54 25.43
C TYR A 148 -2.72 12.68 24.44
N LEU A 149 -3.36 12.21 23.37
CA LEU A 149 -2.71 11.38 22.36
C LEU A 149 -1.54 12.11 21.70
N MET A 150 -1.72 13.37 21.28
CA MET A 150 -0.65 14.13 20.62
C MET A 150 0.51 14.48 21.57
N ARG A 151 0.20 14.76 22.85
CA ARG A 151 1.23 15.03 23.86
C ARG A 151 2.14 13.82 24.06
N HIS A 152 1.58 12.61 24.15
CA HIS A 152 2.32 11.41 24.49
C HIS A 152 2.79 10.57 23.29
N LEU A 153 2.34 10.88 22.07
CA LEU A 153 2.82 10.27 20.83
C LEU A 153 4.28 10.65 20.56
N PHE A 154 5.09 9.65 20.22
CA PHE A 154 6.47 9.77 19.75
C PHE A 154 6.61 10.83 18.65
N ASP A 155 7.71 11.59 18.70
CA ASP A 155 8.11 12.45 17.59
C ASP A 155 8.47 11.62 16.34
N ASP A 156 8.48 12.23 15.15
CA ASP A 156 8.50 11.52 13.85
C ASP A 156 9.62 10.45 13.72
N ASP A 157 10.83 10.75 14.20
CA ASP A 157 11.99 9.84 14.13
C ASP A 157 12.39 9.24 15.49
N GLN A 158 11.56 9.41 16.53
CA GLN A 158 11.78 8.78 17.82
C GLN A 158 11.64 7.26 17.71
N LYS A 159 12.59 6.51 18.28
CA LYS A 159 12.63 5.03 18.19
C LYS A 159 12.18 4.34 19.47
N GLU A 160 12.44 4.96 20.61
CA GLU A 160 12.24 4.39 21.94
C GLU A 160 11.44 5.37 22.80
N PRO A 161 10.71 4.89 23.83
CA PRO A 161 9.92 5.75 24.70
C PRO A 161 10.81 6.67 25.54
N ILE A 162 10.49 7.96 25.57
CA ILE A 162 11.26 8.97 26.31
C ILE A 162 10.31 9.89 27.09
N GLY A 163 10.35 9.80 28.43
CA GLY A 163 9.55 10.66 29.31
C GLY A 163 8.05 10.57 29.01
N GLU A 164 7.41 11.70 28.74
CA GLU A 164 5.98 11.75 28.38
C GLU A 164 5.70 11.20 26.97
N LYS A 165 6.71 11.09 26.11
CA LYS A 165 6.59 10.57 24.74
C LYS A 165 6.75 9.06 24.74
N PHE A 166 5.75 8.35 25.26
CA PHE A 166 5.79 6.88 25.42
C PHE A 166 4.92 6.12 24.42
N MET A 167 4.02 6.78 23.67
CA MET A 167 3.17 6.10 22.69
C MET A 167 3.87 6.06 21.33
N SER A 168 4.27 4.89 20.85
CA SER A 168 4.89 4.75 19.52
C SER A 168 3.89 4.86 18.37
N GLY A 169 2.62 4.55 18.61
CA GLY A 169 1.56 4.75 17.64
C GLY A 169 0.20 4.39 18.22
N PHE A 170 -0.86 4.89 17.60
CA PHE A 170 -2.22 4.55 17.99
C PHE A 170 -3.16 4.45 16.78
N PHE A 171 -4.29 3.80 17.03
CA PHE A 171 -5.39 3.57 16.11
C PHE A 171 -6.69 3.84 16.86
N VAL A 172 -7.50 4.79 16.39
CA VAL A 172 -8.66 5.30 17.14
C VAL A 172 -9.88 5.46 16.24
N LEU A 173 -11.05 5.32 16.85
CA LEU A 173 -12.31 5.78 16.30
C LEU A 173 -12.54 7.20 16.83
N ILE A 174 -12.65 8.15 15.91
CA ILE A 174 -12.93 9.55 16.23
C ILE A 174 -14.32 9.94 15.73
N LYS A 175 -14.91 10.93 16.39
CA LYS A 175 -16.06 11.68 15.91
C LYS A 175 -15.61 13.10 15.57
N ILE A 176 -15.60 13.44 14.29
CA ILE A 176 -15.29 14.79 13.85
C ILE A 176 -16.44 15.72 14.24
N THR A 177 -16.12 16.80 14.95
CA THR A 177 -17.12 17.78 15.43
C THR A 177 -17.04 19.10 14.67
N GLU A 178 -15.85 19.47 14.21
CA GLU A 178 -15.62 20.72 13.48
C GLU A 178 -14.54 20.53 12.40
N ILE A 179 -14.72 21.21 11.26
CA ILE A 179 -13.74 21.27 10.17
C ILE A 179 -13.34 22.73 9.97
N GLY A 180 -12.14 23.10 10.41
CA GLY A 180 -11.66 24.48 10.31
C GLY A 180 -11.29 24.92 8.90
N ILE A 181 -10.76 24.01 8.07
CA ILE A 181 -10.30 24.32 6.71
C ILE A 181 -10.96 23.34 5.72
N PRO A 182 -12.03 23.77 5.02
CA PRO A 182 -12.62 22.97 3.95
C PRO A 182 -11.67 22.92 2.75
N ARG A 183 -11.01 21.78 2.54
CA ARG A 183 -10.05 21.58 1.44
C ARG A 183 -10.80 21.19 0.17
N HIS A 184 -10.33 21.69 -0.97
CA HIS A 184 -10.79 21.24 -2.30
C HIS A 184 -10.46 19.76 -2.55
N PHE A 185 -9.35 19.28 -1.98
CA PHE A 185 -9.01 17.86 -1.91
C PHE A 185 -9.23 17.38 -0.47
N HIS A 186 -10.43 16.89 -0.20
CA HIS A 186 -10.87 16.38 1.09
C HIS A 186 -9.94 15.27 1.62
N LEU A 187 -9.47 15.39 2.87
CA LEU A 187 -8.70 14.32 3.53
C LEU A 187 -9.60 13.38 4.33
N ILE A 188 -10.71 13.90 4.86
CA ILE A 188 -11.73 13.13 5.58
C ILE A 188 -12.35 12.08 4.67
N VAL A 189 -12.42 10.85 5.18
CA VAL A 189 -13.06 9.71 4.52
C VAL A 189 -14.35 9.35 5.26
N CYS A 190 -15.48 9.50 4.58
CA CYS A 190 -16.79 9.11 5.05
C CYS A 190 -17.06 7.66 4.61
N ASP A 191 -16.85 6.73 5.53
CA ASP A 191 -17.24 5.32 5.34
C ASP A 191 -18.76 5.19 5.51
N SER A 192 -19.46 4.73 4.47
CA SER A 192 -20.91 4.57 4.45
C SER A 192 -21.41 3.47 5.39
N GLU A 193 -20.58 2.47 5.72
CA GLU A 193 -20.97 1.46 6.71
C GLU A 193 -20.94 2.03 8.13
N LEU A 194 -20.01 2.94 8.39
CA LEU A 194 -19.84 3.59 9.68
C LEU A 194 -20.77 4.80 9.86
N ASN A 195 -21.16 5.44 8.75
CA ASN A 195 -22.01 6.64 8.72
C ASN A 195 -23.16 6.45 7.71
N PRO A 196 -24.06 5.47 7.92
CA PRO A 196 -25.11 5.13 6.96
C PRO A 196 -26.12 6.26 6.70
N GLU A 197 -26.22 7.23 7.62
CA GLU A 197 -27.06 8.42 7.49
C GLU A 197 -26.45 9.49 6.58
N LEU A 198 -25.15 9.43 6.30
CA LEU A 198 -24.45 10.41 5.48
C LEU A 198 -24.46 9.99 4.00
N ASN A 199 -25.29 10.66 3.21
CA ASN A 199 -25.32 10.47 1.75
C ASN A 199 -24.32 11.41 1.04
N VAL A 200 -23.03 11.22 1.31
CA VAL A 200 -21.95 12.04 0.75
C VAL A 200 -20.90 11.17 0.03
N PRO A 201 -20.10 11.74 -0.88
CA PRO A 201 -18.98 11.01 -1.47
C PRO A 201 -18.01 10.49 -0.40
N ARG A 202 -17.32 9.39 -0.71
CA ARG A 202 -16.34 8.75 0.20
C ARG A 202 -15.29 9.73 0.74
N SER A 203 -14.84 10.71 -0.05
CA SER A 203 -13.97 11.79 0.43
C SER A 203 -14.75 13.11 0.44
N SER A 204 -15.04 13.68 1.61
CA SER A 204 -15.93 14.84 1.77
C SER A 204 -15.55 15.72 2.95
N ASN A 205 -15.78 17.04 2.88
CA ASN A 205 -15.75 17.93 4.04
C ASN A 205 -17.02 17.75 4.89
N THR A 206 -17.15 16.61 5.56
CA THR A 206 -18.34 16.29 6.38
C THR A 206 -17.91 15.77 7.74
N CYS A 207 -18.51 16.29 8.80
CA CYS A 207 -18.32 15.75 10.15
C CYS A 207 -18.91 14.34 10.20
N CYS A 208 -18.07 13.35 10.55
CA CYS A 208 -18.42 11.95 10.55
C CYS A 208 -17.65 11.19 11.62
N LEU A 209 -18.05 9.94 11.85
CA LEU A 209 -17.23 8.93 12.51
C LEU A 209 -16.17 8.43 11.54
N MET A 210 -14.93 8.28 12.02
CA MET A 210 -13.81 7.83 11.20
C MET A 210 -12.83 7.00 12.04
N HIS A 211 -12.41 5.85 11.52
CA HIS A 211 -11.28 5.11 12.06
C HIS A 211 -9.99 5.69 11.47
N VAL A 212 -9.04 6.08 12.32
CA VAL A 212 -7.80 6.72 11.91
C VAL A 212 -6.61 6.15 12.68
N ASP A 213 -5.47 6.06 12.00
CA ASP A 213 -4.18 5.95 12.67
C ASP A 213 -3.69 7.34 13.10
N HIS A 214 -2.60 7.36 13.88
CA HIS A 214 -2.01 8.60 14.35
C HIS A 214 -1.56 9.55 13.22
N ILE A 215 -1.03 9.03 12.11
CA ILE A 215 -0.57 9.85 10.97
C ILE A 215 -1.76 10.58 10.34
N THR A 216 -2.83 9.83 10.11
CA THR A 216 -4.07 10.35 9.54
C THR A 216 -4.68 11.41 10.46
N LEU A 217 -4.71 11.17 11.77
CA LEU A 217 -5.22 12.17 12.73
C LEU A 217 -4.36 13.44 12.75
N GLN A 218 -3.02 13.31 12.74
CA GLN A 218 -2.10 14.44 12.65
C GLN A 218 -2.35 15.25 11.37
N ASP A 219 -2.54 14.60 10.23
CA ASP A 219 -2.82 15.25 8.95
C ASP A 219 -4.18 15.97 8.95
N LEU A 220 -5.22 15.36 9.50
CA LEU A 220 -6.55 15.97 9.62
C LEU A 220 -6.51 17.25 10.46
N ILE A 221 -5.81 17.23 11.59
CA ILE A 221 -5.65 18.39 12.47
C ILE A 221 -4.82 19.46 11.76
N LYS A 222 -3.63 19.10 11.25
CA LYS A 222 -2.68 20.03 10.67
C LYS A 222 -3.18 20.68 9.38
N TYR A 223 -3.75 19.89 8.49
CA TYR A 223 -4.09 20.33 7.14
C TYR A 223 -5.58 20.66 6.98
N GLN A 224 -6.50 20.08 7.74
CA GLN A 224 -7.93 20.42 7.67
C GLN A 224 -8.45 21.15 8.91
N GLY A 225 -7.63 21.39 9.94
CA GLY A 225 -8.08 22.07 11.16
C GLY A 225 -9.21 21.31 11.84
N VAL A 226 -9.19 19.98 11.76
CA VAL A 226 -10.24 19.12 12.34
C VAL A 226 -10.19 19.18 13.86
N LYS A 227 -11.35 19.36 14.48
CA LYS A 227 -11.59 19.06 15.90
C LYS A 227 -12.42 17.80 16.00
N CYS A 228 -12.10 16.94 16.95
CA CYS A 228 -12.76 15.66 17.10
C CYS A 228 -12.72 15.15 18.54
N GLU A 229 -13.66 14.27 18.85
CA GLU A 229 -13.71 13.47 20.07
C GLU A 229 -13.11 12.09 19.79
N VAL A 230 -12.25 11.60 20.69
CA VAL A 230 -11.72 10.24 20.63
C VAL A 230 -12.67 9.33 21.39
N LEU A 231 -13.23 8.30 20.73
CA LEU A 231 -14.25 7.45 21.35
C LEU A 231 -13.67 6.17 21.95
N GLN A 232 -12.73 5.54 21.25
CA GLN A 232 -12.07 4.30 21.65
C GLN A 232 -10.88 4.04 20.74
N GLY A 233 -9.99 3.14 21.15
CA GLY A 233 -8.92 2.68 20.28
C GLY A 233 -7.86 1.88 20.99
N TYR A 234 -6.77 1.66 20.26
CA TYR A 234 -5.58 0.96 20.73
C TYR A 234 -4.36 1.85 20.57
N TYR A 235 -3.39 1.69 21.48
CA TYR A 235 -2.08 2.30 21.37
C TYR A 235 -0.97 1.26 21.59
N TYR A 236 0.22 1.59 21.10
CA TYR A 236 1.46 0.85 21.32
C TYR A 236 2.39 1.73 22.14
N ASP A 237 3.13 1.11 23.07
CA ASP A 237 4.16 1.74 23.88
C ASP A 237 5.52 1.01 23.81
N GLY A 238 5.65 0.07 22.88
CA GLY A 238 6.94 -0.48 22.47
C GLY A 238 7.71 0.45 21.54
N ASN A 239 8.87 0.01 21.08
CA ASN A 239 9.71 0.78 20.17
C ASN A 239 9.11 0.86 18.74
N ARG A 240 9.66 1.76 17.93
CA ARG A 240 9.46 1.80 16.48
C ARG A 240 10.64 1.14 15.79
N ASP A 241 10.39 0.07 15.04
CA ASP A 241 11.41 -0.58 14.23
C ASP A 241 11.48 0.01 12.82
N MET A 242 12.68 0.46 12.46
CA MET A 242 12.98 1.18 11.23
C MET A 242 13.53 0.28 10.11
N ARG A 243 13.75 -1.02 10.37
CA ARG A 243 14.34 -1.97 9.40
C ARG A 243 13.63 -1.99 8.05
N ILE A 244 12.30 -1.80 8.06
CA ILE A 244 11.50 -1.74 6.83
C ILE A 244 11.96 -0.59 5.90
N ARG A 245 12.40 0.54 6.47
CA ARG A 245 12.91 1.68 5.69
C ARG A 245 14.15 1.29 4.89
N ASP A 246 15.05 0.56 5.55
CA ASP A 246 16.34 0.17 4.97
C ASP A 246 16.16 -0.92 3.92
N GLU A 247 15.30 -1.91 4.18
CA GLU A 247 15.04 -2.99 3.21
C GLU A 247 14.37 -2.44 1.93
N VAL A 248 13.39 -1.54 2.07
CA VAL A 248 12.76 -0.92 0.90
C VAL A 248 13.76 -0.10 0.08
N LYS A 249 14.67 0.66 0.74
CA LYS A 249 15.72 1.41 0.03
C LYS A 249 16.65 0.47 -0.73
N LYS A 250 17.10 -0.64 -0.11
CA LYS A 250 17.94 -1.65 -0.78
C LYS A 250 17.26 -2.24 -2.02
N LEU A 251 16.00 -2.64 -1.89
CA LEU A 251 15.23 -3.18 -3.02
C LEU A 251 15.04 -2.14 -4.13
N PHE A 252 14.81 -0.88 -3.77
CA PHE A 252 14.71 0.21 -4.74
C PHE A 252 16.03 0.45 -5.49
N GLU A 253 17.16 0.47 -4.80
CA GLU A 253 18.49 0.60 -5.41
C GLU A 253 18.81 -0.58 -6.33
N LEU A 254 18.49 -1.80 -5.88
CA LEU A 254 18.64 -3.01 -6.69
C LEU A 254 17.80 -2.95 -7.97
N ARG A 255 16.56 -2.45 -7.86
CA ARG A 255 15.72 -2.18 -9.02
C ARG A 255 16.37 -1.18 -9.98
N LEU A 256 16.94 -0.10 -9.48
CA LEU A 256 17.62 0.91 -10.32
C LEU A 256 18.82 0.30 -11.05
N LYS A 257 19.60 -0.57 -10.40
CA LYS A 257 20.68 -1.32 -11.02
C LYS A 257 20.17 -2.14 -12.21
N TYR A 258 19.18 -3.02 -11.99
CA TYR A 258 18.64 -3.85 -13.07
C TYR A 258 17.96 -3.06 -14.18
N LYS A 259 17.34 -1.92 -13.85
CA LYS A 259 16.78 -1.02 -14.85
C LYS A 259 17.86 -0.45 -15.78
N LYS A 260 19.03 -0.07 -15.24
CA LYS A 260 20.18 0.40 -16.04
C LYS A 260 20.74 -0.70 -16.94
N GLU A 261 20.71 -1.94 -16.48
CA GLU A 261 21.15 -3.12 -17.24
C GLU A 261 20.14 -3.58 -18.31
N GLY A 262 18.95 -2.98 -18.37
CA GLY A 262 17.86 -3.45 -19.24
C GLY A 262 17.31 -4.83 -18.84
N ASN A 263 17.55 -5.26 -17.59
CA ASN A 263 17.17 -6.58 -17.10
C ASN A 263 15.70 -6.59 -16.63
N PRO A 264 14.84 -7.50 -17.14
CA PRO A 264 13.44 -7.62 -16.73
C PRO A 264 13.20 -7.81 -15.22
N LEU A 265 14.20 -8.27 -14.47
CA LEU A 265 14.13 -8.42 -13.01
C LEU A 265 13.72 -7.13 -12.29
N GLN A 266 13.99 -5.95 -12.88
CA GLN A 266 13.53 -4.68 -12.32
C GLN A 266 11.99 -4.59 -12.19
N GLU A 267 11.23 -5.20 -13.10
CA GLU A 267 9.75 -5.22 -13.00
C GLU A 267 9.28 -6.17 -11.90
N ILE A 268 9.98 -7.29 -11.70
CA ILE A 268 9.70 -8.22 -10.60
C ILE A 268 9.94 -7.53 -9.25
N ILE A 269 11.07 -6.82 -9.11
CA ILE A 269 11.36 -6.07 -7.87
C ILE A 269 10.35 -4.94 -7.68
N LYS A 270 9.92 -4.28 -8.76
CA LYS A 270 8.84 -3.29 -8.71
C LYS A 270 7.54 -3.91 -8.17
N LEU A 271 7.19 -5.11 -8.61
CA LEU A 271 6.02 -5.81 -8.09
C LEU A 271 6.19 -6.12 -6.61
N ILE A 272 7.31 -6.71 -6.20
CA ILE A 272 7.61 -7.00 -4.78
C ILE A 272 7.46 -5.74 -3.92
N LEU A 273 7.98 -4.60 -4.37
CA LEU A 273 7.92 -3.33 -3.67
C LEU A 273 6.50 -2.76 -3.50
N ASN A 274 5.55 -3.12 -4.37
CA ASN A 274 4.17 -2.64 -4.33
C ASN A 274 3.17 -3.69 -3.81
N SER A 275 3.64 -4.92 -3.56
CA SER A 275 2.79 -6.07 -3.23
C SER A 275 2.69 -6.33 -1.74
#